data_AF-A0A3D2YEM7-F1
#
_entry.id   AF-A0A3D2YEM7-F1
#
_cell.length_a   1.000
_cell.length_b   1.000
_cell.length_c   1.000
_cell.angle_alpha   90.00
_cell.angle_beta   90.00
_cell.angle_gamma   90.00
#
_symmetry.space_group_name_H-M   'P 1'
#
loop_
_entity.id
_entity.type
_entity.pdbx_description
1 polymer ?
#
loop_
_entity_poly.entity_id
_entity_poly.type
_entity_poly.pdbx_seq_one_letter_code
_entity_poly.pdbx_strand_id
1 'polypeptide(L)'
;MSKVTIPAGYKTPLSTYEMQRAIEFIKSNFQVNLGQALNLRRVSAPLFVDENSGLNDNLNGVERPVSFDIPDVGAQGQVVHSLAKWKRLALKRYDFKPGKGLFTDMNAIRRDEEVDNLH
;
A
#
# COMPACT_ATOMS: atom_id res chain seq x y z
N MET A 1 -23.73 -0.69 6.96
CA MET A 1 -23.71 0.34 5.90
C MET A 1 -22.75 1.41 6.35
N SER A 2 -21.68 1.65 5.58
CA SER A 2 -20.70 2.72 5.84
C SER A 2 -21.42 4.05 6.00
N LYS A 3 -21.04 4.85 7.00
CA LYS A 3 -21.64 6.17 7.21
C LYS A 3 -20.82 7.20 6.41
N VAL A 4 -21.29 7.52 5.21
CA VAL A 4 -20.69 8.56 4.38
C VAL A 4 -21.31 9.91 4.75
N THR A 5 -20.46 10.88 5.08
CA THR A 5 -20.83 12.27 5.36
C THR A 5 -20.48 13.13 4.15
N ILE A 6 -21.49 13.70 3.50
CA ILE A 6 -21.31 14.65 2.41
C ILE A 6 -21.77 16.03 2.91
N PRO A 7 -20.92 17.06 2.90
CA PRO A 7 -21.32 18.39 3.32
C PRO A 7 -22.52 18.92 2.53
N ALA A 8 -23.43 19.62 3.20
CA ALA A 8 -24.59 20.23 2.56
C ALA A 8 -24.14 21.23 1.48
N GLY A 9 -24.68 21.08 0.26
CA GLY A 9 -24.34 21.96 -0.87
C GLY A 9 -22.99 21.67 -1.53
N TYR A 10 -22.30 20.58 -1.20
CA TYR A 10 -21.06 20.20 -1.86
C TYR A 10 -21.23 20.07 -3.38
N LYS A 11 -20.30 20.67 -4.13
CA LYS A 11 -20.16 20.51 -5.58
C LYS A 11 -18.71 20.16 -5.88
N THR A 12 -18.50 19.14 -6.72
CA THR A 12 -17.15 18.80 -7.17
C THR A 12 -16.54 19.98 -7.94
N PRO A 13 -15.34 20.46 -7.57
CA PRO A 13 -14.71 21.58 -8.25
C PRO A 13 -14.14 21.20 -9.63
N LEU A 14 -13.95 19.91 -9.89
CA LEU A 14 -13.34 19.38 -11.11
C LEU A 14 -14.28 18.40 -11.80
N SER A 15 -14.19 18.33 -13.13
CA SER A 15 -14.75 17.22 -13.90
C SER A 15 -14.04 15.91 -13.55
N THR A 16 -14.64 14.77 -13.91
CA THR A 16 -14.04 13.44 -13.69
C THR A 16 -12.64 13.34 -14.30
N TYR A 17 -12.44 13.87 -15.50
CA TYR A 17 -11.14 13.84 -16.18
C TYR A 17 -10.09 14.70 -15.48
N GLU A 18 -10.45 15.93 -15.11
CA GLU A 18 -9.55 16.84 -14.38
C GLU A 18 -9.20 16.29 -12.99
N MET A 19 -10.15 15.63 -12.33
CA MET A 19 -9.92 14.96 -11.06
C MET A 19 -8.86 13.85 -11.18
N GLN A 20 -8.94 13.00 -12.21
CA GLN A 20 -7.91 11.97 -12.43
C GLN A 20 -6.52 12.59 -12.65
N ARG A 21 -6.44 13.67 -13.44
CA ARG A 21 -5.19 14.41 -13.63
C ARG A 21 -4.67 15.03 -12.34
N ALA A 22 -5.54 15.58 -11.49
CA ALA A 22 -5.15 16.14 -10.21
C ALA A 22 -4.61 15.06 -9.24
N ILE A 23 -5.24 13.89 -9.20
CA ILE A 23 -4.78 12.74 -8.40
C ILE A 23 -3.39 12.30 -8.86
N GLU A 24 -3.19 12.12 -10.17
CA GLU A 24 -1.89 11.76 -10.73
C GLU A 24 -0.82 12.82 -10.44
N PHE A 25 -1.16 14.09 -10.59
CA PHE A 25 -0.27 15.21 -10.31
C PHE A 25 0.22 15.17 -8.86
N ILE A 26 -0.68 15.01 -7.88
CA ILE A 26 -0.30 14.94 -6.47
C ILE A 26 0.60 13.72 -6.23
N LYS A 27 0.20 12.54 -6.74
CA LYS A 27 0.91 11.28 -6.52
C LYS A 27 2.34 11.32 -7.10
N SER A 28 2.50 11.78 -8.33
CA SER A 28 3.80 11.86 -9.01
C SER A 28 4.74 12.88 -8.37
N ASN A 29 4.26 14.08 -8.05
CA ASN A 29 5.08 15.12 -7.43
C ASN A 29 5.55 14.72 -6.03
N PHE A 30 4.65 14.18 -5.19
CA PHE A 30 5.03 13.76 -3.85
C PHE A 30 6.08 12.65 -3.88
N GLN A 31 5.94 11.67 -4.79
CA GLN A 31 6.93 10.59 -4.92
C GLN A 31 8.32 11.10 -5.30
N VAL A 32 8.42 12.06 -6.22
CA VAL A 32 9.70 12.68 -6.60
C VAL A 32 10.31 13.41 -5.40
N ASN A 33 9.54 14.26 -4.73
CA ASN A 33 10.01 15.05 -3.61
C ASN A 33 10.44 14.18 -2.42
N LEU A 34 9.65 13.15 -2.09
CA LEU A 34 9.98 12.19 -1.03
C LEU A 34 11.26 11.42 -1.34
N GLY A 35 11.42 10.97 -2.59
CA GLY A 35 12.61 10.27 -3.06
C GLY A 35 13.88 11.11 -2.94
N GLN A 36 13.81 12.38 -3.33
CA GLN A 36 14.93 13.31 -3.26
C GLN A 36 15.27 13.70 -1.81
N ALA A 37 14.26 14.07 -1.02
CA ALA A 37 14.46 14.56 0.35
C ALA A 37 15.05 13.51 1.29
N LEU A 38 14.68 12.24 1.11
CA LEU A 38 15.06 11.14 2.01
C LEU A 38 16.03 10.13 1.36
N ASN A 39 16.55 10.43 0.15
CA ASN A 39 17.41 9.54 -0.63
C ASN A 39 16.80 8.13 -0.79
N LEU A 40 15.52 8.09 -1.18
CA LEU A 40 14.75 6.85 -1.37
C LEU A 40 14.61 6.50 -2.84
N ARG A 41 14.78 5.22 -3.16
CA ARG A 41 14.51 4.66 -4.48
C ARG A 41 13.12 4.03 -4.53
N ARG A 42 12.32 4.37 -5.53
CA ARG A 42 11.09 3.63 -5.83
C ARG A 42 11.43 2.19 -6.26
N VAL A 43 10.81 1.21 -5.65
CA VAL A 43 10.90 -0.22 -6.04
C VAL A 43 9.51 -0.83 -6.20
N SER A 44 9.41 -1.93 -6.94
CA SER A 44 8.16 -2.68 -7.10
C SER A 44 7.80 -3.44 -5.83
N ALA A 45 6.56 -3.30 -5.39
CA ALA A 45 5.99 -4.01 -4.24
C ALA A 45 5.38 -5.36 -4.66
N PRO A 46 5.46 -6.40 -3.81
CA PRO A 46 4.60 -7.57 -3.96
C PRO A 46 3.16 -7.23 -3.58
N LEU A 47 2.20 -7.87 -4.25
CA LEU A 47 0.76 -7.77 -3.91
C LEU A 47 0.34 -8.78 -2.84
N PHE A 48 1.07 -9.88 -2.75
CA PHE A 48 0.84 -10.96 -1.81
C PHE A 48 2.17 -11.60 -1.40
N VAL A 49 2.15 -12.26 -0.25
CA VAL A 49 3.29 -13.00 0.30
C VAL A 49 2.84 -14.39 0.73
N ASP A 50 3.78 -15.32 0.84
CA ASP A 50 3.51 -16.61 1.47
C ASP A 50 3.07 -16.40 2.93
N GLU A 51 2.00 -17.05 3.33
CA GLU A 51 1.44 -17.01 4.69
C GLU A 51 2.50 -17.27 5.78
N ASN A 52 3.41 -18.21 5.54
CA ASN A 52 4.44 -18.64 6.48
C ASN A 52 5.73 -17.82 6.39
N SER A 53 5.81 -16.85 5.47
CA SER A 53 7.02 -16.02 5.28
C SER A 53 7.32 -15.10 6.47
N GLY A 54 6.32 -14.82 7.31
CA GLY A 54 6.40 -13.81 8.37
C GLY A 54 6.53 -12.38 7.84
N LEU A 55 6.37 -12.15 6.53
CA LEU A 55 6.52 -10.84 5.89
C LEU A 55 5.24 -10.02 5.88
N ASN A 56 4.08 -10.67 5.97
CA ASN A 56 2.83 -9.95 6.10
C ASN A 56 2.77 -9.23 7.46
N ASP A 57 2.11 -8.08 7.47
CA ASP A 57 1.87 -7.33 8.68
C ASP A 57 0.61 -7.87 9.35
N ASN A 58 0.71 -8.17 10.64
CA ASN A 58 -0.40 -8.74 11.40
C ASN A 58 -1.27 -7.64 12.03
N LEU A 59 -0.93 -6.36 11.84
CA LEU A 59 -1.64 -5.21 12.42
C LEU A 59 -1.85 -5.41 13.94
N ASN A 60 -3.09 -5.46 14.43
CA ASN A 60 -3.40 -5.70 15.84
C ASN A 60 -3.52 -7.20 16.19
N GLY A 61 -3.35 -8.08 15.21
CA GLY A 61 -3.39 -9.54 15.34
C GLY A 61 -4.80 -10.13 15.27
N VAL A 62 -5.82 -9.30 15.05
CA VAL A 62 -7.23 -9.72 14.95
C VAL A 62 -7.76 -9.65 13.52
N GLU A 63 -7.18 -8.77 12.70
CA GLU A 63 -7.58 -8.56 11.31
C GLU A 63 -7.14 -9.73 10.44
N ARG A 64 -8.08 -10.28 9.66
CA ARG A 64 -7.80 -11.44 8.81
C ARG A 64 -7.30 -10.98 7.44
N PRO A 65 -6.18 -11.50 6.95
CA PRO A 65 -5.77 -11.26 5.57
C PRO A 65 -6.71 -11.96 4.58
N VAL A 66 -6.67 -11.50 3.32
CA VAL A 66 -7.27 -12.23 2.21
C VAL A 66 -6.29 -13.32 1.78
N SER A 67 -6.63 -14.58 2.06
CA SER A 67 -5.82 -15.75 1.71
C SER A 67 -6.35 -16.46 0.46
N PHE A 68 -5.46 -17.09 -0.30
CA PHE A 68 -5.79 -17.90 -1.48
C PHE A 68 -4.72 -18.96 -1.74
N ASP A 69 -5.11 -20.05 -2.40
CA ASP A 69 -4.19 -21.11 -2.81
C ASP A 69 -3.39 -20.72 -4.06
N ILE A 70 -2.13 -21.16 -4.12
CA ILE A 70 -1.27 -21.03 -5.29
C ILE A 70 -0.88 -22.44 -5.74
N PRO A 71 -1.71 -23.10 -6.58
CA PRO A 71 -1.55 -24.52 -6.91
C PRO A 71 -0.18 -24.90 -7.46
N ASP A 72 0.40 -24.06 -8.32
CA ASP A 72 1.66 -24.33 -9.02
C ASP A 72 2.86 -24.44 -8.08
N VAL A 73 2.79 -23.82 -6.89
CA VAL A 73 3.86 -23.87 -5.87
C VAL A 73 3.42 -24.59 -4.60
N GLY A 74 2.20 -25.13 -4.55
CA GLY A 74 1.67 -25.84 -3.39
C GLY A 74 1.64 -25.01 -2.10
N ALA A 75 1.45 -23.69 -2.20
CA ALA A 75 1.52 -22.77 -1.06
C ALA A 75 0.24 -21.94 -0.92
N GLN A 76 0.07 -21.31 0.25
CA GLN A 76 -0.98 -20.34 0.52
C GLN A 76 -0.40 -18.92 0.44
N GLY A 77 -1.02 -18.09 -0.39
CA GLY A 77 -0.72 -16.66 -0.50
C GLY A 77 -1.67 -15.85 0.37
N GLN A 78 -1.16 -14.74 0.90
CA GLN A 78 -1.96 -13.72 1.57
C GLN A 78 -1.73 -12.36 0.92
N VAL A 79 -2.81 -11.66 0.58
CA VAL A 79 -2.73 -10.25 0.17
C VAL A 79 -2.14 -9.45 1.33
N VAL A 80 -1.21 -8.55 1.02
CA VAL A 80 -0.50 -7.79 2.04
C VAL A 80 -1.44 -6.80 2.72
N HIS A 81 -1.36 -6.69 4.06
CA HIS A 81 -1.94 -5.55 4.79
C HIS A 81 -1.01 -4.34 4.80
N SER A 82 0.29 -4.62 4.87
CA SER A 82 1.37 -3.64 4.84
C SER A 82 2.66 -4.34 4.42
N LEU A 83 3.63 -3.55 3.94
CA LEU A 83 4.97 -4.03 3.58
C LEU A 83 6.02 -3.65 4.61
N ALA A 84 5.64 -3.35 5.87
CA ALA A 84 6.57 -2.89 6.90
C ALA A 84 7.77 -3.84 7.08
N LYS A 85 7.51 -5.14 7.29
CA LYS A 85 8.55 -6.16 7.44
C LYS A 85 9.29 -6.43 6.12
N TRP A 86 8.54 -6.51 5.01
CA TRP A 86 9.11 -6.72 3.68
C TRP A 86 10.13 -5.65 3.29
N LYS A 87 9.87 -4.36 3.56
CA LYS A 87 10.80 -3.26 3.24
C LYS A 87 12.18 -3.50 3.85
N ARG A 88 12.25 -3.98 5.09
CA ARG A 88 13.53 -4.26 5.77
C ARG A 88 14.25 -5.45 5.13
N LEU A 89 13.52 -6.50 4.75
CA LEU A 89 14.09 -7.61 3.98
C LEU A 89 14.61 -7.16 2.61
N ALA A 90 13.85 -6.30 1.91
CA ALA A 90 14.22 -5.78 0.60
C ALA A 90 15.49 -4.92 0.66
N LEU A 91 15.64 -4.04 1.67
CA LEU A 91 16.88 -3.28 1.88
C LEU A 91 18.10 -4.20 1.98
N LYS A 92 17.99 -5.30 2.73
CA LYS A 92 19.06 -6.30 2.86
C LYS A 92 19.31 -7.03 1.53
N ARG A 93 18.27 -7.53 0.87
CA ARG A 93 18.39 -8.31 -0.38
C ARG A 93 18.96 -7.49 -1.54
N TYR A 94 18.63 -6.21 -1.61
CA TYR A 94 19.09 -5.31 -2.67
C TYR A 94 20.36 -4.54 -2.28
N ASP A 95 20.98 -4.89 -1.15
CA ASP A 95 22.24 -4.32 -0.67
C ASP A 95 22.24 -2.78 -0.53
N PHE A 96 21.14 -2.22 0.00
CA PHE A 96 21.09 -0.80 0.32
C PHE A 96 22.10 -0.43 1.41
N LYS A 97 22.81 0.68 1.21
CA LYS A 97 23.82 1.20 2.14
C LYS A 97 23.24 2.27 3.07
N PRO A 98 23.88 2.55 4.22
CA PRO A 98 23.46 3.62 5.11
C PRO A 98 23.25 4.95 4.36
N GLY A 99 22.18 5.66 4.72
CA GLY A 99 21.76 6.89 4.04
C GLY A 99 20.99 6.69 2.74
N LYS A 100 20.77 5.45 2.27
CA LYS A 100 19.87 5.11 1.16
C LYS A 100 18.70 4.27 1.66
N GLY A 101 17.52 4.49 1.10
CA GLY A 101 16.35 3.67 1.41
C GLY A 101 15.46 3.41 0.20
N LEU A 102 14.30 2.81 0.43
CA LEU A 102 13.32 2.53 -0.61
C LEU A 102 11.93 2.97 -0.21
N PHE A 103 11.10 3.25 -1.20
CA PHE A 103 9.65 3.38 -1.06
C PHE A 103 8.97 2.60 -2.18
N THR A 104 7.68 2.38 -2.03
CA THR A 104 6.89 1.68 -3.04
C THR A 104 5.46 2.19 -3.04
N ASP A 105 4.78 1.97 -4.16
CA ASP A 105 3.35 2.20 -4.31
C ASP A 105 2.65 0.88 -3.95
N MET A 106 2.14 0.81 -2.72
CA MET A 106 1.63 -0.42 -2.14
C MET A 106 0.12 -0.46 -2.25
N ASN A 107 -0.41 -1.59 -2.68
CA ASN A 107 -1.85 -1.87 -2.67
C ASN A 107 -2.11 -2.99 -1.67
N ALA A 108 -3.14 -2.82 -0.86
CA ALA A 108 -3.57 -3.77 0.17
C ALA A 108 -5.09 -3.94 0.10
N ILE A 109 -5.57 -5.04 0.67
CA ILE A 109 -7.00 -5.24 0.92
C ILE A 109 -7.17 -5.45 2.41
N ARG A 110 -7.90 -4.53 3.06
CA ARG A 110 -8.28 -4.62 4.47
C ARG A 110 -9.74 -5.01 4.57
N ARG A 111 -10.00 -6.31 4.62
CA ARG A 111 -11.36 -6.87 4.56
C ARG A 111 -12.20 -6.65 5.81
N ASP A 112 -11.54 -6.45 6.95
CA ASP A 112 -12.17 -6.33 8.26
C ASP A 112 -12.24 -4.86 8.75
N GLU A 113 -11.96 -3.89 7.86
CA GLU A 113 -11.99 -2.46 8.17
C GLU A 113 -13.42 -1.92 8.30
N GLU A 114 -13.67 -1.04 9.27
CA GLU A 114 -14.91 -0.27 9.35
C GLU A 114 -14.86 0.92 8.39
N VAL A 115 -15.70 0.87 7.35
CA VAL A 115 -15.69 1.86 6.27
C VAL A 115 -16.40 3.17 6.64
N ASP A 116 -15.76 4.30 6.35
CA ASP A 116 -16.28 5.65 6.55
C ASP A 116 -15.77 6.64 5.48
N ASN A 117 -15.68 7.93 5.78
CA ASN A 117 -15.16 8.93 4.83
C ASN A 117 -13.63 8.84 4.62
N LEU A 118 -12.91 8.23 5.55
CA LEU A 118 -11.45 8.10 5.56
C LEU A 118 -10.98 6.67 5.28
N HIS A 119 -11.83 5.67 5.54
CA HIS A 119 -11.53 4.24 5.47
C HIS A 119 -12.43 3.50 4.47
#